data_AF-A0A973UHH7-F1
#
_entry.id   AF-A0A973UHH7-F1
#
_cell.length_a   1.000
_cell.length_b   1.000
_cell.length_c   1.000
_cell.angle_alpha   90.00
_cell.angle_beta   90.00
_cell.angle_gamma   90.00
#
_symmetry.space_group_name_H-M   'P 1'
#
loop_
_entity.id
_entity.type
_entity.pdbx_description
1 polymer ?
#
loop_
_entity_poly.entity_id
_entity_poly.type
_entity_poly.pdbx_seq_one_letter_code
_entity_poly.pdbx_strand_id
1 'polypeptide(L)'
;MSATNRQIRLAARPVGEVKPDDWEHFSGPVDEPGPGLFAGRTRVISLDPAMRGWLDDRPSYLPPVGIGEVMRAGSVIEVTASNHP
;
A
#
# COMPACT_ATOMS: atom_id res chain seq x y z
N MET A 1 3.26 -23.82 -0.22
CA MET A 1 2.08 -22.97 -0.52
C MET A 1 2.60 -21.54 -0.68
N SER A 2 2.31 -20.87 -1.80
CA SER A 2 2.69 -19.46 -1.96
C SER A 2 1.88 -18.61 -0.97
N ALA A 3 2.54 -17.65 -0.31
CA ALA A 3 1.88 -16.75 0.63
C ALA A 3 0.95 -15.79 -0.13
N THR A 4 -0.16 -15.39 0.50
CA THR A 4 -1.12 -14.44 -0.09
C THR A 4 -0.79 -13.01 0.32
N ASN A 5 -0.61 -12.13 -0.66
CA ASN A 5 -0.48 -10.69 -0.49
C ASN A 5 -1.88 -10.04 -0.49
N ARG A 6 -2.32 -9.59 0.69
CA ARG A 6 -3.57 -8.83 0.86
C ARG A 6 -3.26 -7.35 0.81
N GLN A 7 -3.99 -6.62 -0.02
CA GLN A 7 -3.74 -5.21 -0.29
C GLN A 7 -5.04 -4.41 -0.11
N ILE A 8 -4.92 -3.22 0.46
CA ILE A 8 -5.96 -2.21 0.43
C ILE A 8 -5.56 -1.21 -0.65
N ARG A 9 -6.35 -1.12 -1.71
CA ARG A 9 -6.08 -0.27 -2.86
C ARG A 9 -7.10 0.85 -2.93
N LEU A 10 -6.70 2.00 -3.46
CA LEU A 10 -7.61 3.12 -3.65
C LEU A 10 -8.51 2.87 -4.87
N ALA A 11 -9.81 2.69 -4.67
CA ALA A 11 -10.78 2.44 -5.74
C ALA A 11 -11.41 3.73 -6.28
N ALA A 12 -11.62 4.73 -5.40
CA ALA A 12 -12.21 6.01 -5.77
C ALA A 12 -11.64 7.16 -4.93
N ARG A 13 -11.73 8.40 -5.43
CA ARG A 13 -11.37 9.59 -4.67
C ARG A 13 -12.46 9.90 -3.65
N PRO A 14 -12.16 9.94 -2.32
CA PRO A 14 -13.16 10.27 -1.32
C PRO A 14 -13.71 11.69 -1.51
N VAL A 15 -15.03 11.83 -1.39
CA VAL A 15 -15.70 13.14 -1.30
C VAL A 15 -16.21 13.30 0.12
N GLY A 16 -15.58 14.21 0.88
CA GLY A 16 -15.82 14.34 2.32
C GLY A 16 -15.09 13.25 3.11
N GLU A 17 -15.84 12.54 3.95
CA GLU A 17 -15.33 11.40 4.73
C GLU A 17 -15.02 10.20 3.85
N VAL A 18 -14.03 9.41 4.29
CA VAL A 18 -13.66 8.16 3.62
C VAL A 18 -14.75 7.12 3.87
N LYS A 19 -15.19 6.45 2.81
CA LYS A 19 -16.21 5.38 2.86
C LYS A 19 -15.64 4.04 2.39
N PRO A 20 -16.28 2.92 2.72
CA PRO A 20 -15.84 1.59 2.27
C PRO A 20 -15.65 1.48 0.76
N ASP A 21 -16.54 2.08 -0.04
CA ASP A 21 -16.49 2.03 -1.51
C ASP A 21 -15.32 2.83 -2.12
N ASP A 22 -14.59 3.61 -1.33
CA ASP A 22 -13.35 4.24 -1.78
C ASP A 22 -12.19 3.23 -1.84
N TRP A 23 -12.38 2.01 -1.34
CA TRP A 23 -11.33 0.99 -1.22
C TRP A 23 -11.65 -0.29 -1.98
N GLU A 24 -10.63 -0.87 -2.57
CA GLU A 24 -10.63 -2.23 -3.10
C GLU A 24 -9.80 -3.14 -2.17
N HIS A 25 -10.40 -4.27 -1.78
CA HIS A 25 -9.71 -5.32 -1.04
C HIS A 25 -9.18 -6.37 -2.02
N PHE A 26 -7.91 -6.26 -2.38
CA PHE A 26 -7.25 -7.16 -3.31
C PHE A 26 -6.53 -8.30 -2.57
N SER A 27 -6.52 -9.50 -3.16
CA SER A 27 -5.73 -10.64 -2.71
C SER A 27 -5.05 -11.30 -3.89
N GLY A 28 -3.73 -11.45 -3.83
CA GLY A 28 -2.94 -12.10 -4.87
C GLY A 28 -1.77 -12.90 -4.29
N PRO A 29 -0.97 -13.57 -5.13
CA PRO A 29 0.27 -14.19 -4.67
C PRO A 29 1.28 -13.14 -4.16
N VAL A 30 2.18 -13.54 -3.27
CA VAL A 30 3.40 -12.78 -2.98
C VAL A 30 4.40 -13.03 -4.11
N ASP A 31 4.88 -11.96 -4.73
CA ASP A 31 5.89 -12.04 -5.79
C ASP A 31 7.27 -12.35 -5.21
N GLU A 32 8.08 -13.09 -5.97
CA GLU A 32 9.50 -13.26 -5.64
C GLU A 32 10.27 -11.96 -5.90
N PRO A 33 11.19 -11.56 -5.00
CA PRO A 33 11.93 -10.33 -5.20
C PRO A 33 12.86 -10.43 -6.41
N GLY A 34 12.82 -9.44 -7.30
CA GLY A 34 13.83 -9.29 -8.36
C GLY A 34 15.22 -8.89 -7.82
N PRO A 35 16.22 -8.72 -8.70
CA PRO A 35 17.55 -8.27 -8.31
C PRO A 35 17.52 -6.94 -7.54
N GLY A 36 18.21 -6.87 -6.40
CA GLY A 36 18.27 -5.66 -5.55
C GLY A 36 17.00 -5.39 -4.74
N LEU A 37 16.00 -6.28 -4.78
CA LEU A 37 14.74 -6.14 -4.05
C LEU A 37 14.66 -7.14 -2.90
N PHE A 38 13.70 -6.92 -2.01
CA PHE A 38 13.32 -7.86 -0.96
C PHE A 38 11.81 -8.05 -0.92
N ALA A 39 11.38 -9.22 -0.49
CA ALA A 39 10.01 -9.49 -0.08
C ALA A 39 9.94 -9.45 1.45
N GLY A 40 8.85 -8.90 1.97
CA GLY A 40 8.67 -8.78 3.41
C GLY A 40 7.23 -8.94 3.85
N ARG A 41 7.07 -9.34 5.12
CA ARG A 41 5.80 -9.42 5.80
C ARG A 41 5.59 -8.16 6.63
N THR A 42 4.63 -7.34 6.22
CA THR A 42 4.18 -6.21 7.03
C THR A 42 3.64 -6.70 8.36
N ARG A 43 4.22 -6.20 9.46
CA ARG A 43 3.83 -6.55 10.82
C ARG A 43 2.89 -5.50 11.40
N VAL A 44 3.20 -4.23 11.18
CA VAL A 44 2.36 -3.09 11.56
C VAL A 44 2.46 -1.99 10.52
N ILE A 45 1.41 -1.16 10.45
CA ILE A 45 1.33 0.05 9.64
C ILE A 45 1.04 1.24 10.56
N SER A 46 1.53 2.42 10.18
CA SER A 46 1.11 3.69 10.78
C SER A 46 -0.19 4.15 10.13
N LEU A 47 -1.08 4.71 10.95
CA LEU A 47 -2.28 5.38 10.50
C LEU A 47 -2.17 6.86 10.86
N ASP A 48 -1.85 7.69 9.87
CA ASP A 48 -1.52 9.09 10.06
C ASP A 48 -2.60 10.01 9.45
N PRO A 49 -2.94 11.15 10.06
CA PRO A 49 -3.86 12.12 9.45
C PRO A 49 -3.43 12.58 8.05
N ALA A 50 -2.11 12.60 7.79
CA ALA A 50 -1.54 12.94 6.48
C ALA A 50 -2.03 12.02 5.35
N MET A 51 -2.39 10.77 5.67
CA MET A 51 -2.93 9.80 4.70
C MET A 51 -4.15 10.34 3.97
N ARG A 52 -5.01 11.10 4.65
CA ARG A 52 -6.18 11.73 4.02
C ARG A 52 -5.78 12.66 2.89
N GLY A 53 -4.70 13.42 3.07
CA GLY A 53 -4.19 14.33 2.04
C GLY A 53 -3.57 13.60 0.85
N TRP A 54 -3.04 12.39 1.05
CA TRP A 54 -2.51 11.57 -0.04
C TRP A 54 -3.61 10.97 -0.94
N LEU A 55 -4.86 10.96 -0.48
CA LEU A 55 -6.02 10.51 -1.28
C LEU A 55 -6.56 11.60 -2.20
N ASP A 56 -6.27 12.88 -1.93
CA ASP A 56 -6.73 13.99 -2.76
C ASP A 56 -5.88 14.10 -4.03
N ASP A 57 -6.53 14.31 -5.17
CA ASP A 57 -5.85 14.55 -6.44
C ASP A 57 -5.45 16.02 -6.58
N ARG A 58 -4.50 16.44 -5.74
CA ARG A 58 -3.98 17.82 -5.72
C ARG A 58 -2.48 17.85 -5.42
N PRO A 59 -1.76 18.91 -5.85
CA PRO A 59 -0.35 19.07 -5.52
C PRO A 59 -0.08 19.05 -4.01
N SER A 60 0.96 18.30 -3.62
CA SER A 60 1.44 18.16 -2.24
C SER A 60 2.95 17.83 -2.25
N TYR A 61 3.56 17.70 -1.08
CA TYR A 61 4.96 17.31 -0.93
C TYR A 61 5.25 15.86 -1.34
N LEU A 62 4.21 15.02 -1.38
CA LEU A 62 4.24 13.69 -2.00
C LEU A 62 3.17 13.62 -3.10
N PRO A 63 3.41 12.87 -4.19
CA PRO A 63 2.37 12.56 -5.16
C PRO A 63 1.16 11.88 -4.49
N PRO A 64 -0.07 12.15 -4.96
CA PRO A 64 -1.25 11.41 -4.54
C PRO A 64 -1.09 9.91 -4.78
N VAL A 65 -1.78 9.10 -3.98
CA VAL A 65 -1.93 7.65 -4.24
C VAL A 65 -2.80 7.51 -5.49
N GLY A 66 -2.38 6.74 -6.49
CA GLY A 66 -3.15 6.50 -7.72
C GLY A 66 -4.40 5.64 -7.50
N ILE A 67 -5.39 5.75 -8.39
CA ILE A 67 -6.51 4.80 -8.42
C ILE A 67 -5.96 3.43 -8.85
N GLY A 68 -6.31 2.38 -8.10
CA GLY A 68 -5.78 1.02 -8.23
C GLY A 68 -4.45 0.79 -7.51
N GLU A 69 -3.80 1.82 -6.97
CA GLU A 69 -2.55 1.65 -6.21
C GLU A 69 -2.81 1.21 -4.77
N VAL A 70 -1.86 0.48 -4.19
CA VAL A 70 -1.85 0.11 -2.77
C VAL A 70 -1.73 1.38 -1.92
N MET A 71 -2.55 1.49 -0.88
CA MET A 71 -2.51 2.63 0.03
C MET A 71 -1.13 2.77 0.68
N ARG A 72 -0.55 3.97 0.54
CA ARG A 72 0.73 4.31 1.16
C ARG A 72 0.60 4.36 2.68
N ALA A 73 1.54 3.72 3.39
CA ALA A 73 1.66 3.80 4.84
C ALA A 73 3.11 3.61 5.28
N GLY A 74 3.53 4.31 6.34
CA GLY A 74 4.72 3.92 7.09
C GLY A 74 4.51 2.53 7.68
N SER A 75 5.52 1.66 7.66
CA SER A 75 5.37 0.25 8.04
C SER A 75 6.60 -0.31 8.73
N VAL A 76 6.40 -1.26 9.66
CA VAL A 76 7.45 -2.16 10.13
C VAL A 76 7.27 -3.50 9.44
N ILE A 77 8.32 -3.92 8.75
CA ILE A 77 8.31 -5.09 7.86
C ILE A 77 9.41 -6.05 8.32
N GLU A 78 9.06 -7.32 8.42
CA GLU A 78 10.04 -8.40 8.56
C GLU A 78 10.43 -8.88 7.16
N VAL A 79 11.73 -8.88 6.86
CA VAL A 79 12.24 -9.38 5.58
C VAL A 79 12.13 -10.91 5.56
N THR A 80 11.42 -11.44 4.56
CA THR A 80 11.21 -12.89 4.39
C THR A 80 12.04 -13.49 3.26
N ALA A 81 12.44 -12.68 2.28
CA ALA A 81 13.39 -13.03 1.24
C ALA A 81 14.10 -11.76 0.76
N SER A 82 15.38 -11.84 0.38
CA SER A 82 16.16 -10.68 -0.07
C SER A 82 17.14 -11.09 -1.15
N ASN A 83 17.19 -10.32 -2.22
CA ASN A 83 18.15 -10.42 -3.32
C ASN A 83 19.06 -9.17 -3.35
N HIS A 84 19.41 -8.64 -2.18
CA HIS A 84 20.43 -7.60 -2.03
C HIS A 84 21.82 -8.16 -2.41
N PRO A 85 22.66 -7.41 -3.16
CA PRO A 85 24.01 -7.83 -3.51
C PRO A 85 24.95 -7.98 -2.30
#